data_AF-A0A0F8CU71-F1
#
_entry.id   AF-A0A0F8CU71-F1
#
_cell.length_a   1.000
_cell.length_b   1.000
_cell.length_c   1.000
_cell.angle_alpha   90.00
_cell.angle_beta   90.00
_cell.angle_gamma   90.00
#
_symmetry.space_group_name_H-M   'P 1'
#
loop_
_entity.id
_entity.type
_entity.pdbx_description
1 polymer ?
#
loop_
_entity_poly.entity_id
_entity_poly.type
_entity_poly.pdbx_seq_one_letter_code
_entity_poly.pdbx_strand_id
1 'polypeptide(L)'
;MRLLSLSSWSLVLSLIGFVQGGILEDHGYEVQSWDGTLHVVFSPKYYHNIQFLDVIAFRPESKIATIRVANNEKERHHTNKLSLGQIYTALAGVKKLEPDDMRWVILDVNEDLETDKVIDRIRKGRNLKPKQEVRILPGDEEWDTILGTQYYEKVTQVINKPVQKILLRNQDRRHPKRGVEPMNRVLFSFPALEEGGPTTGAASDDWATETQSSLDDEEQEAALKALFADEEEKEPAFQAAITSEVADRTLAAKKNSKRKIVRF
;
A
#
# COMPACT_ATOMS: atom_id res chain seq x y z
N MET A 1 -17.46 -29.60 44.92
CA MET A 1 -16.69 -30.12 43.77
C MET A 1 -17.10 -29.32 42.55
N ARG A 2 -16.13 -28.61 41.96
CA ARG A 2 -16.32 -27.67 40.83
C ARG A 2 -16.83 -28.41 39.58
N LEU A 3 -17.62 -27.73 38.76
CA LEU A 3 -17.30 -27.44 37.35
C LEU A 3 -18.39 -26.52 36.77
N LEU A 4 -18.13 -25.21 36.81
CA LEU A 4 -18.79 -24.23 35.95
C LEU A 4 -18.17 -24.38 34.55
N SER A 5 -18.96 -24.88 33.60
CA SER A 5 -18.62 -24.87 32.18
C SER A 5 -18.98 -23.50 31.61
N LEU A 6 -18.01 -22.60 31.61
CA LEU A 6 -18.06 -21.37 30.82
C LEU A 6 -17.44 -21.67 29.47
N SER A 7 -18.27 -22.01 28.48
CA SER A 7 -17.86 -21.99 27.08
C SER A 7 -17.90 -20.55 26.61
N SER A 8 -16.77 -19.85 26.74
CA SER A 8 -16.52 -18.57 26.09
C SER A 8 -16.40 -18.81 24.59
N TRP A 9 -17.49 -18.59 23.85
CA TRP A 9 -17.40 -18.42 22.41
C TRP A 9 -16.70 -17.10 22.15
N SER A 10 -15.45 -17.17 21.69
CA SER A 10 -14.72 -16.02 21.18
C SER A 10 -15.51 -15.39 20.04
N LEU A 11 -16.01 -14.18 20.27
CA LEU A 11 -16.49 -13.26 19.25
C LEU A 11 -15.39 -13.07 18.20
N VAL A 12 -15.55 -13.70 17.04
CA VAL A 12 -14.84 -13.27 15.84
C VAL A 12 -15.48 -11.94 15.44
N LEU A 13 -14.83 -10.84 15.80
CA LEU A 13 -15.15 -9.53 15.25
C LEU A 13 -14.99 -9.61 13.73
N SER A 14 -16.11 -9.50 13.02
CA SER A 14 -16.15 -9.34 11.58
C SER A 14 -15.51 -7.99 11.23
N LEU A 15 -14.19 -7.98 11.05
CA LEU A 15 -13.40 -6.79 10.67
C LEU A 15 -13.50 -6.44 9.18
N ILE A 16 -14.26 -7.22 8.40
CA ILE A 16 -14.41 -7.04 6.96
C ILE A 16 -15.71 -6.29 6.69
N GLY A 17 -15.59 -5.00 6.38
CA GLY A 17 -16.67 -4.19 5.83
C GLY A 17 -16.60 -4.19 4.30
N PHE A 18 -17.75 -4.38 3.65
CA PHE A 18 -17.88 -4.08 2.22
C PHE A 18 -18.03 -2.57 2.04
N VAL A 19 -17.25 -1.98 1.13
CA VAL A 19 -17.42 -0.58 0.71
C VAL A 19 -18.51 -0.55 -0.37
N GLN A 20 -19.48 0.34 -0.20
CA GLN A 20 -20.71 0.40 -1.00
C GLN A 20 -20.51 1.12 -2.35
N GLY A 21 -20.93 0.50 -3.48
CA GLY A 21 -21.55 1.16 -4.64
C GLY A 21 -20.78 2.23 -5.41
N GLY A 22 -19.48 2.03 -5.68
CA GLY A 22 -18.67 2.95 -6.49
C GLY A 22 -18.21 2.38 -7.83
N ILE A 23 -17.40 3.14 -8.57
CA ILE A 23 -16.84 2.74 -9.88
C ILE A 23 -16.21 1.33 -9.87
N LEU A 24 -15.64 0.90 -8.75
CA LEU A 24 -15.08 -0.44 -8.57
C LEU A 24 -16.15 -1.53 -8.73
N GLU A 25 -17.29 -1.39 -8.05
CA GLU A 25 -18.39 -2.35 -8.13
C GLU A 25 -19.03 -2.34 -9.53
N ASP A 26 -19.19 -1.17 -10.14
CA ASP A 26 -19.70 -1.02 -11.52
C ASP A 26 -18.83 -1.75 -12.55
N HIS A 27 -17.54 -1.84 -12.29
CA HIS A 27 -16.58 -2.55 -13.14
C HIS A 27 -16.41 -4.03 -12.73
N GLY A 28 -17.12 -4.48 -11.69
CA GLY A 28 -17.16 -5.85 -11.22
C GLY A 28 -16.02 -6.22 -10.27
N TYR A 29 -15.31 -5.24 -9.70
CA TYR A 29 -14.32 -5.46 -8.65
C TYR A 29 -15.00 -5.60 -7.29
N GLU A 30 -14.47 -6.49 -6.46
CA GLU A 30 -14.87 -6.62 -5.06
C GLU A 30 -13.83 -5.98 -4.16
N VAL A 31 -14.27 -5.20 -3.18
CA VAL A 31 -13.39 -4.55 -2.21
C VAL A 31 -13.72 -5.00 -0.80
N GLN A 32 -12.71 -5.47 -0.09
CA GLN A 32 -12.77 -5.74 1.33
C GLN A 32 -11.92 -4.73 2.08
N SER A 33 -12.47 -4.13 3.13
CA SER A 33 -11.70 -3.24 4.00
C SER A 33 -11.34 -3.94 5.30
N TRP A 34 -10.07 -3.79 5.70
CA TRP A 34 -9.51 -4.21 6.96
C TRP A 34 -9.19 -2.97 7.78
N ASP A 35 -9.61 -2.94 9.06
CA ASP A 35 -9.44 -1.83 10.03
C ASP A 35 -9.87 -0.43 9.55
N GLY A 36 -10.54 -0.36 8.40
CA GLY A 36 -10.92 0.87 7.75
C GLY A 36 -9.78 1.54 6.97
N THR A 37 -8.50 1.19 7.13
CA THR A 37 -7.41 1.86 6.41
C THR A 37 -6.90 1.08 5.22
N LEU A 38 -6.95 -0.26 5.30
CA LEU A 38 -6.39 -1.15 4.29
C LEU A 38 -7.50 -1.78 3.46
N HIS A 39 -7.37 -1.68 2.14
CA HIS A 39 -8.33 -2.17 1.16
C HIS A 39 -7.69 -3.27 0.32
N VAL A 40 -8.43 -4.37 0.16
CA VAL A 40 -8.05 -5.52 -0.65
C VAL A 40 -9.03 -5.63 -1.80
N VAL A 41 -8.49 -5.52 -3.02
CA VAL A 41 -9.28 -5.49 -4.24
C VAL A 41 -9.16 -6.83 -4.95
N PHE A 42 -10.29 -7.41 -5.32
CA PHE A 42 -10.36 -8.63 -6.11
C PHE A 42 -11.01 -8.35 -7.45
N SER A 43 -10.58 -9.10 -8.47
CA SER A 43 -11.19 -9.07 -9.79
C SER A 43 -11.65 -10.48 -10.21
N PRO A 44 -12.84 -10.63 -10.81
CA PRO A 44 -13.28 -11.88 -11.43
C PRO A 44 -12.41 -12.31 -12.62
N LYS A 45 -11.62 -11.40 -13.19
CA LYS A 45 -10.73 -11.65 -14.33
C LYS A 45 -9.27 -11.87 -13.92
N TYR A 46 -8.96 -11.68 -12.63
CA TYR A 46 -7.67 -12.02 -12.03
C TYR A 46 -7.81 -13.25 -11.12
N TYR A 47 -7.21 -14.38 -11.52
CA TYR A 47 -7.31 -15.67 -10.81
C TYR A 47 -8.75 -16.05 -10.39
N HIS A 48 -9.75 -15.71 -11.21
CA HIS A 48 -11.18 -15.99 -10.95
C HIS A 48 -11.67 -15.48 -9.59
N ASN A 49 -11.25 -14.27 -9.19
CA ASN A 49 -11.65 -13.65 -7.92
C ASN A 49 -11.09 -14.34 -6.68
N ILE A 50 -10.10 -15.24 -6.81
CA ILE A 50 -9.54 -15.99 -5.67
C ILE A 50 -8.35 -15.25 -5.04
N GLN A 51 -7.50 -14.63 -5.87
CA GLN A 51 -6.37 -13.84 -5.41
C GLN A 51 -6.71 -12.36 -5.46
N PHE A 52 -6.17 -11.60 -4.51
CA PHE A 52 -6.25 -10.15 -4.53
C PHE A 52 -5.43 -9.61 -5.71
N LEU A 53 -6.04 -8.69 -6.46
CA LEU A 53 -5.38 -7.91 -7.48
C LEU A 53 -4.46 -6.88 -6.82
N ASP A 54 -5.03 -6.08 -5.92
CA ASP A 54 -4.35 -4.97 -5.26
C ASP A 54 -4.59 -4.98 -3.74
N VAL A 55 -3.62 -4.44 -3.01
CA VAL A 55 -3.71 -4.19 -1.56
C VAL A 55 -3.18 -2.79 -1.30
N ILE A 56 -4.07 -1.87 -0.93
CA ILE A 56 -3.78 -0.43 -0.80
C ILE A 56 -4.29 0.06 0.54
N ALA A 57 -3.45 0.75 1.30
CA ALA A 57 -3.82 1.38 2.56
C ALA A 57 -3.69 2.90 2.50
N PHE A 58 -4.64 3.61 3.11
CA PHE A 58 -4.64 5.05 3.24
C PHE A 58 -4.64 5.46 4.72
N ARG A 59 -3.75 6.37 5.08
CA ARG A 59 -3.72 7.03 6.39
C ARG A 59 -3.85 8.55 6.18
N PRO A 60 -5.09 9.06 6.13
CA PRO A 60 -5.37 10.47 5.87
C PRO A 60 -4.62 11.43 6.80
N GLU A 61 -4.56 11.10 8.08
CA GLU A 61 -4.01 11.96 9.14
C GLU A 61 -2.52 12.23 8.94
N SER A 62 -1.78 11.22 8.48
CA SER A 62 -0.36 11.34 8.17
C SER A 62 -0.08 11.63 6.69
N LYS A 63 -1.11 11.68 5.85
CA LYS A 63 -1.00 11.82 4.38
C LYS A 63 -0.10 10.76 3.74
N ILE A 64 -0.23 9.51 4.20
CA ILE A 64 0.55 8.37 3.70
C ILE A 64 -0.37 7.36 3.01
N ALA A 65 0.01 6.94 1.81
CA ALA A 65 -0.55 5.78 1.15
C ALA A 65 0.48 4.65 1.02
N THR A 66 0.04 3.41 1.21
CA THR A 66 0.86 2.21 1.04
C THR A 66 0.22 1.30 0.00
N ILE A 67 0.94 1.00 -1.07
CA ILE A 67 0.58 0.00 -2.07
C ILE A 67 1.42 -1.25 -1.82
N ARG A 68 0.83 -2.25 -1.15
CA ARG A 68 1.50 -3.51 -0.84
C ARG A 68 1.55 -4.45 -2.04
N VAL A 69 0.50 -4.41 -2.84
CA VAL A 69 0.33 -5.25 -4.02
C VAL A 69 -0.35 -4.41 -5.10
N ALA A 70 0.20 -4.44 -6.30
CA ALA A 70 -0.38 -3.84 -7.50
C ALA A 70 -0.13 -4.77 -8.70
N ASN A 71 -1.13 -5.57 -9.07
CA ASN A 71 -1.04 -6.58 -10.12
C ASN A 71 -1.94 -6.27 -11.34
N ASN A 72 -2.39 -5.01 -11.49
CA ASN A 72 -3.27 -4.58 -12.59
C ASN A 72 -2.74 -5.02 -13.96
N GLU A 73 -1.42 -4.96 -14.20
CA GLU A 73 -0.83 -5.41 -15.47
C GLU A 73 -0.94 -6.92 -15.72
N LYS A 74 -1.06 -7.74 -14.67
CA LYS A 74 -1.26 -9.19 -14.77
C LYS A 74 -2.74 -9.57 -14.96
N GLU A 75 -3.66 -8.65 -14.73
CA GLU A 75 -5.07 -8.85 -15.05
C GLU A 75 -5.27 -8.90 -16.56
N ARG A 76 -5.98 -9.93 -17.04
CA ARG A 76 -6.30 -10.09 -18.47
C ARG A 76 -7.04 -8.86 -18.97
N HIS A 77 -6.79 -8.47 -20.21
CA HIS A 77 -7.54 -7.37 -20.81
C HIS A 77 -9.04 -7.68 -20.91
N HIS A 78 -9.89 -6.72 -20.54
CA HIS A 78 -11.34 -6.73 -20.73
C HIS A 78 -11.88 -5.30 -20.68
N THR A 79 -13.10 -5.11 -21.17
CA THR A 79 -13.75 -3.79 -21.28
C THR A 79 -13.87 -3.06 -19.95
N ASN A 80 -14.03 -3.80 -18.85
CA ASN A 80 -14.21 -3.23 -17.51
C ASN A 80 -12.90 -3.16 -16.71
N LYS A 81 -11.74 -3.29 -17.35
CA LYS A 81 -10.46 -3.31 -16.64
C LYS A 81 -10.13 -1.89 -16.19
N LEU A 82 -9.84 -1.71 -14.91
CA LEU A 82 -9.39 -0.45 -14.33
C LEU A 82 -7.85 -0.46 -14.18
N SER A 83 -7.23 0.70 -14.43
CA SER A 83 -5.82 0.92 -14.13
C SER A 83 -5.58 1.05 -12.62
N LEU A 84 -4.32 0.93 -12.19
CA LEU A 84 -3.95 1.16 -10.79
C LEU A 84 -4.38 2.58 -10.35
N GLY A 85 -4.17 3.59 -11.19
CA GLY A 85 -4.59 4.97 -10.94
C GLY A 85 -6.10 5.11 -10.70
N GLN A 86 -6.92 4.45 -11.51
CA GLN A 86 -8.38 4.47 -11.34
C GLN A 86 -8.81 3.79 -10.04
N ILE A 87 -8.22 2.63 -9.71
CA ILE A 87 -8.53 1.92 -8.46
C ILE A 87 -8.09 2.73 -7.25
N TYR A 88 -6.88 3.28 -7.28
CA TYR A 88 -6.34 4.13 -6.21
C TYR A 88 -7.21 5.36 -5.97
N THR A 89 -7.59 6.07 -7.05
CA THR A 89 -8.44 7.26 -6.96
C THR A 89 -9.82 6.94 -6.40
N ALA A 90 -10.41 5.82 -6.82
CA ALA A 90 -11.70 5.37 -6.31
C ALA A 90 -11.64 5.09 -4.79
N LEU A 91 -10.59 4.41 -4.33
CA LEU A 91 -10.41 4.12 -2.91
C LEU A 91 -10.09 5.37 -2.08
N ALA A 92 -9.27 6.29 -2.61
CA ALA A 92 -9.01 7.58 -1.98
C ALA A 92 -10.30 8.40 -1.81
N GLY A 93 -11.16 8.41 -2.85
CA GLY A 93 -12.45 9.10 -2.82
C GLY A 93 -13.41 8.59 -1.73
N VAL A 94 -13.38 7.29 -1.41
CA VAL A 94 -14.13 6.71 -0.27
C VAL A 94 -13.69 7.35 1.07
N LYS A 95 -12.43 7.78 1.15
CA LYS A 95 -11.86 8.50 2.30
C LYS A 95 -11.97 10.00 2.21
N LYS A 96 -12.65 10.53 1.17
CA LYS A 96 -12.73 11.97 0.87
C LYS A 96 -11.34 12.60 0.71
N LEU A 97 -10.42 11.83 0.12
CA LEU A 97 -9.08 12.26 -0.21
C LEU A 97 -8.95 12.42 -1.72
N GLU A 98 -8.22 13.44 -2.15
CA GLU A 98 -7.65 13.49 -3.48
C GLU A 98 -6.32 12.72 -3.50
N PRO A 99 -5.97 12.04 -4.59
CA PRO A 99 -4.68 11.35 -4.69
C PRO A 99 -3.49 12.24 -4.32
N ASP A 100 -3.49 13.48 -4.81
CA ASP A 100 -2.42 14.46 -4.60
C ASP A 100 -2.38 15.04 -3.18
N ASP A 101 -3.32 14.69 -2.29
CA ASP A 101 -3.22 15.02 -0.85
C ASP A 101 -2.08 14.26 -0.16
N MET A 102 -1.63 13.14 -0.75
CA MET A 102 -0.61 12.30 -0.13
C MET A 102 0.78 12.93 -0.20
N ARG A 103 1.50 12.88 0.92
CA ARG A 103 2.89 13.31 1.05
C ARG A 103 3.88 12.18 0.85
N TRP A 104 3.43 10.95 1.11
CA TRP A 104 4.21 9.75 0.90
C TRP A 104 3.38 8.69 0.20
N VAL A 105 3.99 8.06 -0.80
CA VAL A 105 3.50 6.79 -1.35
C VAL A 105 4.58 5.74 -1.16
N ILE A 106 4.21 4.66 -0.48
CA ILE A 106 5.08 3.54 -0.16
C ILE A 106 4.69 2.34 -1.03
N LEU A 107 5.66 1.72 -1.69
CA LEU A 107 5.46 0.50 -2.45
C LEU A 107 6.31 -0.63 -1.89
N ASP A 108 5.69 -1.79 -1.70
CA ASP A 108 6.42 -3.01 -1.37
C ASP A 108 6.99 -3.64 -2.64
N VAL A 109 8.26 -4.06 -2.59
CA VAL A 109 8.94 -4.72 -3.70
C VAL A 109 8.54 -6.19 -3.75
N ASN A 110 7.45 -6.49 -4.45
CA ASN A 110 6.83 -7.82 -4.41
C ASN A 110 7.28 -8.70 -5.59
N GLU A 111 8.00 -9.79 -5.28
CA GLU A 111 8.50 -10.78 -6.26
C GLU A 111 9.32 -10.17 -7.42
N ASP A 112 10.05 -9.07 -7.15
CA ASP A 112 10.89 -8.38 -8.14
C ASP A 112 12.37 -8.44 -7.75
N LEU A 113 12.99 -9.55 -8.14
CA LEU A 113 14.41 -9.81 -7.87
C LEU A 113 15.35 -8.79 -8.53
N GLU A 114 14.94 -8.14 -9.63
CA GLU A 114 15.80 -7.15 -10.29
C GLU A 114 15.83 -5.85 -9.49
N THR A 115 14.68 -5.38 -9.01
CA THR A 115 14.65 -4.23 -8.10
C THR A 115 15.31 -4.54 -6.76
N ASP A 116 15.15 -5.75 -6.22
CA ASP A 116 15.87 -6.17 -5.01
C ASP A 116 17.39 -6.06 -5.18
N LYS A 117 17.93 -6.54 -6.30
CA LYS A 117 19.37 -6.43 -6.61
C LYS A 117 19.82 -4.98 -6.75
N VAL A 118 18.99 -4.12 -7.33
CA VAL A 118 19.27 -2.68 -7.44
C VAL A 118 19.39 -2.07 -6.04
N ILE A 119 18.41 -2.29 -5.17
CA ILE A 119 18.40 -1.78 -3.80
C ILE A 119 19.60 -2.31 -3.00
N ASP A 120 19.91 -3.60 -3.13
CA ASP A 120 21.08 -4.21 -2.50
C ASP A 120 22.41 -3.59 -2.95
N ARG A 121 22.53 -3.25 -4.23
CA ARG A 121 23.73 -2.60 -4.77
C ARG A 121 23.89 -1.20 -4.20
N ILE A 122 22.81 -0.42 -4.15
CA ILE A 122 22.80 0.93 -3.57
C ILE A 122 23.25 0.88 -2.10
N ARG A 123 22.68 -0.04 -1.32
CA ARG A 123 23.03 -0.22 0.10
C ARG A 123 24.50 -0.59 0.29
N LYS A 124 25.01 -1.51 -0.53
CA LYS A 124 26.43 -1.91 -0.51
C LYS A 124 27.35 -0.75 -0.88
N GLY A 125 26.99 0.01 -1.93
CA GLY A 125 27.76 1.19 -2.37
C GLY A 125 27.89 2.25 -1.26
N ARG A 126 26.84 2.41 -0.45
CA ARG A 126 26.82 3.33 0.71
C ARG A 126 27.31 2.72 2.03
N ASN A 127 27.84 1.49 2.03
CA ASN A 127 28.28 0.75 3.23
C ASN A 127 27.21 0.64 4.33
N LEU A 128 25.95 0.49 3.95
CA LEU A 128 24.81 0.41 4.87
C LEU A 128 24.46 -1.05 5.21
N LYS A 129 24.08 -1.26 6.47
CA LYS A 129 23.51 -2.52 6.96
C LYS A 129 22.10 -2.74 6.38
N PRO A 130 21.59 -3.99 6.33
CA PRO A 130 20.31 -4.31 5.70
C PRO A 130 19.11 -3.49 6.19
N LYS A 131 19.05 -3.18 7.50
CA LYS A 131 17.93 -2.44 8.11
C LYS A 131 18.12 -0.92 8.15
N GLN A 132 19.28 -0.40 7.75
CA GLN A 132 19.49 1.06 7.71
C GLN A 132 18.68 1.67 6.56
N GLU A 133 18.20 2.89 6.70
CA GLU A 133 17.48 3.56 5.63
C GLU A 133 18.45 4.17 4.63
N VAL A 134 18.09 4.14 3.34
CA VAL A 134 18.80 4.91 2.31
C VAL A 134 17.95 6.11 1.95
N ARG A 135 18.49 7.31 2.12
CA ARG A 135 17.88 8.56 1.65
C ARG A 135 18.53 8.98 0.34
N ILE A 136 17.74 9.09 -0.72
CA ILE A 136 18.20 9.49 -2.06
C ILE A 136 17.50 10.81 -2.41
N LEU A 137 18.30 11.80 -2.80
CA LEU A 137 17.84 13.13 -3.20
C LEU A 137 18.06 13.36 -4.71
N PRO A 138 17.36 14.32 -5.34
CA PRO A 138 17.63 14.70 -6.72
C PRO A 138 19.11 15.05 -6.91
N GLY A 139 19.75 14.43 -7.89
CA GLY A 139 21.18 14.60 -8.18
C GLY A 139 22.09 13.53 -7.58
N ASP A 140 21.60 12.69 -6.67
CA ASP A 140 22.31 11.49 -6.24
C ASP A 140 22.44 10.51 -7.43
N GLU A 141 23.57 9.79 -7.52
CA GLU A 141 23.84 8.81 -8.59
C GLU A 141 22.73 7.74 -8.70
N GLU A 142 22.11 7.40 -7.57
CA GLU A 142 21.10 6.36 -7.51
C GLU A 142 19.68 6.85 -7.85
N TRP A 143 19.49 8.15 -8.02
CA TRP A 143 18.18 8.76 -8.28
C TRP A 143 17.54 8.18 -9.54
N ASP A 144 18.20 8.33 -10.69
CA ASP A 144 17.71 7.83 -11.98
C ASP A 144 17.60 6.30 -12.00
N THR A 145 18.44 5.62 -11.21
CA THR A 145 18.37 4.16 -11.08
C THR A 145 17.05 3.71 -10.46
N ILE A 146 16.56 4.40 -9.41
CA ILE A 146 15.26 4.07 -8.82
C ILE A 146 14.10 4.55 -9.70
N LEU A 147 14.22 5.72 -10.34
CA LEU A 147 13.20 6.21 -11.28
C LEU A 147 13.04 5.27 -12.50
N GLY A 148 14.10 4.54 -12.88
CA GLY A 148 14.05 3.52 -13.93
C GLY A 148 13.32 2.22 -13.55
N THR A 149 12.83 2.08 -12.31
CA THR A 149 12.13 0.86 -11.86
C THR A 149 10.62 0.94 -12.11
N GLN A 150 9.95 -0.22 -12.19
CA GLN A 150 8.49 -0.30 -12.30
C GLN A 150 7.73 0.36 -11.13
N TYR A 151 8.41 0.60 -10.00
CA TYR A 151 7.79 1.22 -8.83
C TYR A 151 7.59 2.72 -9.02
N TYR A 152 8.49 3.38 -9.74
CA TYR A 152 8.27 4.78 -10.11
C TYR A 152 7.14 4.91 -11.13
N GLU A 153 7.09 4.02 -12.14
CA GLU A 153 5.96 3.97 -13.08
C GLU A 153 4.62 3.81 -12.35
N LYS A 154 4.53 2.88 -11.39
CA LYS A 154 3.32 2.70 -10.56
C LYS A 154 2.94 3.97 -9.78
N VAL A 155 3.92 4.69 -9.24
CA VAL A 155 3.67 5.95 -8.54
C VAL A 155 3.13 7.02 -9.47
N THR A 156 3.69 7.16 -10.67
CA THR A 156 3.21 8.15 -11.66
C THR A 156 1.79 7.87 -12.15
N GLN A 157 1.27 6.65 -11.97
CA GLN A 157 -0.13 6.33 -12.23
C GLN A 157 -1.09 6.83 -11.15
N VAL A 158 -0.60 7.06 -9.92
CA VAL A 158 -1.45 7.37 -8.75
C VAL A 158 -1.24 8.78 -8.19
N ILE A 159 -0.10 9.42 -8.43
CA ILE A 159 0.22 10.77 -7.95
C ILE A 159 0.71 11.62 -9.11
N ASN A 160 0.17 12.84 -9.24
CA ASN A 160 0.56 13.81 -10.24
C ASN A 160 1.38 14.96 -9.62
N LYS A 161 2.41 14.59 -8.85
CA LYS A 161 3.35 15.53 -8.21
C LYS A 161 4.79 15.09 -8.42
N PRO A 162 5.74 16.04 -8.51
CA PRO A 162 7.14 15.69 -8.60
C PRO A 162 7.63 15.05 -7.30
N VAL A 163 8.44 14.00 -7.43
CA VAL A 163 9.10 13.35 -6.29
C VAL A 163 10.21 14.26 -5.77
N GLN A 164 10.26 14.45 -4.45
CA GLN A 164 11.29 15.27 -3.80
C GLN A 164 12.37 14.45 -3.10
N LYS A 165 12.02 13.27 -2.58
CA LYS A 165 12.90 12.42 -1.80
C LYS A 165 12.48 10.97 -2.00
N ILE A 166 13.45 10.07 -2.09
CA ILE A 166 13.22 8.63 -2.12
C ILE A 166 13.84 8.03 -0.86
N LEU A 167 13.09 7.19 -0.14
CA LEU A 167 13.62 6.37 0.93
C LEU A 167 13.56 4.89 0.54
N LEU A 168 14.67 4.19 0.71
CA LEU A 168 14.73 2.73 0.60
C LEU A 168 14.82 2.13 1.98
N ARG A 169 13.85 1.29 2.32
CA ARG A 169 13.78 0.61 3.61
C ARG A 169 13.65 -0.89 3.40
N ASN A 170 14.18 -1.65 4.36
CA ASN A 170 13.92 -3.07 4.46
C ASN A 170 13.09 -3.32 5.72
N GLN A 171 12.00 -4.07 5.59
CA GLN A 171 11.12 -4.42 6.69
C GLN A 171 10.89 -5.92 6.72
N ASP A 172 11.04 -6.50 7.90
CA ASP A 172 10.72 -7.91 8.11
C ASP A 172 9.21 -8.11 7.99
N ARG A 173 8.79 -9.03 7.12
CA ARG A 173 7.39 -9.41 6.96
C ARG A 173 7.20 -10.89 7.22
N ARG A 174 6.13 -11.22 7.93
CA ARG A 174 5.79 -12.61 8.22
C ARG A 174 4.96 -13.19 7.09
N HIS A 175 5.57 -14.02 6.26
CA HIS A 175 4.88 -14.82 5.26
C HIS A 175 4.33 -16.11 5.89
N PRO A 176 3.05 -16.47 5.67
CA PRO A 176 2.40 -17.62 6.30
C PRO A 176 3.13 -18.96 6.10
N LYS A 177 3.81 -19.13 4.96
CA LYS A 177 4.52 -20.38 4.61
C LYS A 177 6.03 -20.31 4.77
N ARG A 178 6.62 -19.10 4.77
CA ARG A 178 8.08 -18.92 4.70
C ARG A 178 8.68 -18.31 5.96
N GLY A 179 7.84 -17.97 6.94
CA GLY A 179 8.31 -17.33 8.17
C GLY A 179 8.56 -15.85 7.95
N VAL A 180 9.51 -15.28 8.67
CA VAL A 180 9.85 -13.86 8.54
C VAL A 180 10.86 -13.69 7.40
N GLU A 181 10.48 -12.92 6.38
CA GLU A 181 11.33 -12.59 5.23
C GLU A 181 11.52 -11.07 5.14
N PRO A 182 12.74 -10.59 4.87
CA PRO A 182 12.97 -9.17 4.62
C PRO A 182 12.30 -8.75 3.31
N MET A 183 11.55 -7.66 3.36
CA MET A 183 10.86 -7.07 2.22
C MET A 183 11.41 -5.66 1.97
N ASN A 184 11.88 -5.41 0.75
CA ASN A 184 12.28 -4.05 0.37
C ASN A 184 11.04 -3.19 0.12
N ARG A 185 11.14 -1.91 0.47
CA ARG A 185 10.11 -0.90 0.24
C ARG A 185 10.74 0.34 -0.36
N VAL A 186 10.06 0.90 -1.35
CA VAL A 186 10.43 2.18 -1.98
C VAL A 186 9.39 3.22 -1.57
N LEU A 187 9.86 4.29 -0.94
CA LEU A 187 9.03 5.38 -0.48
C LEU A 187 9.32 6.62 -1.31
N PHE A 188 8.29 7.21 -1.89
CA PHE A 188 8.38 8.44 -2.65
C PHE A 188 7.71 9.55 -1.87
N SER A 189 8.44 10.64 -1.63
CA SER A 189 7.90 11.84 -0.99
C SER A 189 7.50 12.88 -2.01
N PHE A 190 6.51 13.69 -1.66
CA PHE A 190 5.95 14.74 -2.51
C PHE A 190 5.83 16.06 -1.74
N PRO A 191 5.83 17.21 -2.44
CA PRO A 191 5.53 18.49 -1.82
C PRO A 191 4.16 18.46 -1.15
N ALA A 192 4.02 19.24 -0.08
CA ALA A 192 2.73 19.64 0.43
C ALA A 192 1.96 20.40 -0.67
N LEU A 193 0.64 20.23 -0.71
CA LEU A 193 -0.19 21.09 -1.54
C LEU A 193 -0.09 22.52 -0.99
N GLU A 194 0.27 23.47 -1.85
CA GLU A 194 0.14 24.88 -1.48
C GLU A 194 -1.35 25.18 -1.38
N GLU A 195 -1.85 25.38 -0.15
CA GLU A 195 -3.20 25.90 0.04
C GLU A 195 -3.26 27.28 -0.62
N GLY A 196 -4.02 27.38 -1.70
CA GLY A 196 -4.00 28.54 -2.59
C GLY A 196 -4.18 29.87 -1.87
N GLY A 197 -3.17 30.73 -1.96
CA GLY A 197 -3.31 32.16 -1.73
C GLY A 197 -3.01 32.94 -3.00
N PRO A 198 -3.94 33.73 -3.57
CA PRO A 198 -3.59 34.70 -4.59
C PRO A 198 -3.22 36.06 -3.96
N THR A 199 -1.95 36.44 -4.22
CA THR A 199 -1.43 37.80 -4.47
C THR A 199 -1.45 38.83 -3.33
N THR A 200 -0.28 39.32 -2.91
CA THR A 200 0.37 40.57 -3.41
C THR A 200 1.50 40.93 -2.43
N GLY A 201 2.64 41.36 -2.98
CA GLY A 201 3.94 41.40 -2.29
C GLY A 201 4.05 42.24 -1.03
N ALA A 202 4.95 41.78 -0.15
CA ALA A 202 5.92 42.61 0.55
C ALA A 202 7.01 41.68 1.06
N ALA A 203 8.27 42.06 0.84
CA ALA A 203 9.43 41.40 1.40
C ALA A 203 9.37 41.43 2.93
N SER A 204 9.51 40.28 3.58
CA SER A 204 10.04 40.18 4.94
C SER A 204 10.42 38.74 5.30
N ASP A 205 11.70 38.59 5.58
CA ASP A 205 12.36 37.67 6.52
C ASP A 205 12.51 36.18 6.16
N ASP A 206 13.65 35.96 5.53
CA ASP A 206 14.41 34.77 5.16
C ASP A 206 14.77 33.80 6.32
N TRP A 207 13.96 33.72 7.38
CA TRP A 207 14.21 32.86 8.56
C TRP A 207 13.01 31.97 8.96
N ALA A 208 11.81 32.23 8.44
CA ALA A 208 10.63 31.42 8.74
C ALA A 208 10.55 30.12 7.91
N THR A 209 11.14 30.11 6.71
CA THR A 209 11.02 29.01 5.74
C THR A 209 11.79 27.75 6.14
N GLU A 210 12.99 27.89 6.71
CA GLU A 210 13.78 26.73 7.18
C GLU A 210 13.21 26.08 8.45
N THR A 211 12.61 26.88 9.34
CA THR A 211 12.08 26.38 10.63
C THR A 211 10.77 25.61 10.45
N GLN A 212 9.89 26.04 9.54
CA GLN A 212 8.66 25.30 9.25
C GLN A 212 8.93 24.03 8.43
N SER A 213 9.87 24.07 7.49
CA SER A 213 10.24 22.89 6.69
C SER A 213 10.87 21.78 7.54
N SER A 214 11.67 22.13 8.56
CA SER A 214 12.33 21.13 9.42
C SER A 214 11.38 20.48 10.43
N LEU A 215 10.47 21.26 11.02
CA LEU A 215 9.43 20.75 11.91
C LEU A 215 8.46 19.82 11.19
N ASP A 216 8.11 20.17 9.96
CA ASP A 216 7.24 19.37 9.10
C ASP A 216 7.93 18.06 8.66
N ASP A 217 9.23 18.08 8.37
CA ASP A 217 10.02 16.86 8.10
C ASP A 217 10.11 15.94 9.33
N GLU A 218 10.34 16.47 10.54
CA GLU A 218 10.39 15.68 11.77
C GLU A 218 9.05 15.02 12.10
N GLU A 219 7.94 15.74 11.93
CA GLU A 219 6.59 15.20 12.13
C GLU A 219 6.30 14.07 11.13
N GLN A 220 6.69 14.25 9.86
CA GLN A 220 6.54 13.21 8.83
C GLN A 220 7.40 11.98 9.11
N GLU A 221 8.63 12.15 9.58
CA GLU A 221 9.49 11.03 9.98
C GLU A 221 8.92 10.28 11.20
N ALA A 222 8.36 11.02 12.17
CA ALA A 222 7.67 10.43 13.31
C ALA A 222 6.43 9.64 12.86
N ALA A 223 5.65 10.20 11.92
CA ALA A 223 4.48 9.55 11.34
C ALA A 223 4.86 8.26 10.57
N LEU A 224 5.95 8.27 9.80
CA LEU A 224 6.49 7.08 9.15
C LEU A 224 6.94 6.02 10.17
N LYS A 225 7.62 6.41 11.24
CA LYS A 225 8.03 5.47 12.31
C LYS A 225 6.83 4.85 13.01
N ALA A 226 5.83 5.66 13.35
CA ALA A 226 4.58 5.20 13.97
C ALA A 226 3.82 4.25 13.04
N LEU A 227 3.74 4.60 11.75
CA LEU A 227 3.19 3.75 10.69
C LEU A 227 3.84 2.36 10.69
N PHE A 228 5.17 2.30 10.67
CA PHE A 228 5.85 1.00 10.58
C PHE A 228 5.64 0.14 11.82
N ALA A 229 5.59 0.75 13.01
CA ALA A 229 5.30 0.05 14.25
C ALA A 229 3.86 -0.52 14.26
N ASP A 230 2.88 0.29 13.84
CA ASP A 230 1.47 -0.13 13.68
C ASP A 230 1.34 -1.28 12.67
N GLU A 231 2.04 -1.20 11.53
CA GLU A 231 2.05 -2.27 10.54
C GLU A 231 2.67 -3.56 11.08
N GLU A 232 3.79 -3.48 11.80
CA GLU A 232 4.45 -4.64 12.39
C GLU A 232 3.55 -5.35 13.42
N GLU A 233 2.85 -4.59 14.25
CA GLU A 233 1.89 -5.11 15.23
C GLU A 233 0.70 -5.81 14.55
N LYS A 234 0.13 -5.20 13.51
CA LYS A 234 -1.08 -5.70 12.83
C LYS A 234 -0.83 -6.76 11.77
N GLU A 235 0.40 -6.90 11.28
CA GLU A 235 0.75 -7.80 10.18
C GLU A 235 0.29 -9.26 10.41
N PRO A 236 0.49 -9.88 11.58
CA PRO A 236 0.06 -11.26 11.79
C PRO A 236 -1.45 -11.46 11.67
N ALA A 237 -2.24 -10.50 12.15
CA ALA A 237 -3.71 -10.55 12.08
C ALA A 237 -4.19 -10.40 10.63
N PHE A 238 -3.62 -9.44 9.88
CA PHE A 238 -3.90 -9.25 8.47
C PHE A 238 -3.58 -10.51 7.65
N GLN A 239 -2.39 -11.11 7.86
CA GLN A 239 -1.97 -12.31 7.15
C GLN A 239 -2.88 -13.51 7.43
N ALA A 240 -3.31 -13.70 8.68
CA ALA A 240 -4.24 -14.76 9.05
C ALA A 240 -5.60 -14.57 8.36
N ALA A 241 -6.14 -13.34 8.36
CA ALA A 241 -7.42 -13.04 7.74
C ALA A 241 -7.40 -13.25 6.22
N ILE A 242 -6.38 -12.74 5.53
CA ILE A 242 -6.27 -12.89 4.08
C ILE A 242 -6.02 -14.35 3.68
N THR A 243 -5.25 -15.10 4.47
CA THR A 243 -5.09 -16.53 4.24
C THR A 243 -6.43 -17.27 4.35
N SER A 244 -7.25 -16.92 5.35
CA SER A 244 -8.61 -17.48 5.50
C SER A 244 -9.50 -17.14 4.31
N GLU A 245 -9.52 -15.86 3.91
CA GLU A 245 -10.36 -15.37 2.81
C GLU A 245 -10.03 -16.07 1.49
N VAL A 246 -8.74 -16.17 1.15
CA VAL A 246 -8.29 -16.88 -0.05
C VAL A 246 -8.66 -18.37 0.00
N ALA A 247 -8.58 -19.00 1.18
CA ALA A 247 -8.99 -20.39 1.36
C ALA A 247 -10.50 -20.57 1.16
N ASP A 248 -11.32 -19.68 1.72
CA ASP A 248 -12.78 -19.71 1.59
C ASP A 248 -13.23 -19.50 0.14
N ARG A 249 -12.64 -18.52 -0.55
CA ARG A 249 -12.85 -18.30 -1.99
C ARG A 249 -12.45 -19.53 -2.82
N THR A 250 -11.33 -20.16 -2.49
CA THR A 250 -10.87 -21.40 -3.15
C THR A 250 -11.85 -22.55 -2.93
N LEU A 251 -12.37 -22.72 -1.71
CA LEU A 251 -13.36 -23.75 -1.39
C LEU A 251 -14.69 -23.50 -2.11
N ALA A 252 -15.16 -22.26 -2.16
CA ALA A 252 -16.36 -21.87 -2.89
C ALA A 252 -16.24 -22.17 -4.39
N ALA A 253 -15.10 -21.81 -5.00
CA ALA A 253 -14.81 -22.11 -6.40
C ALA A 253 -14.83 -23.62 -6.70
N LYS A 254 -14.23 -24.45 -5.83
CA LYS A 254 -14.25 -25.92 -5.95
C LYS A 254 -15.66 -26.49 -5.86
N LYS A 255 -16.49 -26.02 -4.93
CA LYS A 255 -17.89 -26.46 -4.77
C LYS A 255 -18.72 -26.14 -6.02
N ASN A 256 -18.55 -24.94 -6.58
CA ASN A 256 -19.25 -24.51 -7.79
C ASN A 256 -18.83 -25.32 -9.04
N SER A 257 -17.56 -25.68 -9.15
CA SER A 257 -17.07 -26.57 -10.21
C SER A 257 -17.70 -27.96 -10.13
N LYS A 258 -17.72 -28.58 -8.94
CA LYS A 258 -18.35 -29.91 -8.74
C LYS A 258 -19.84 -29.92 -9.06
N ARG A 259 -20.59 -28.87 -8.71
CA ARG A 259 -22.02 -28.78 -9.04
C ARG A 259 -22.31 -28.69 -10.55
N LYS A 260 -21.39 -28.14 -11.35
CA LYS A 260 -21.54 -28.08 -12.81
C LYS A 260 -21.32 -29.44 -13.49
N ILE A 261 -20.53 -30.32 -12.90
CA ILE A 261 -20.21 -31.64 -13.46
C ILE A 261 -21.36 -32.64 -13.26
N VAL A 262 -22.19 -32.48 -12.22
CA VAL A 262 -23.28 -33.42 -11.88
C VAL A 262 -24.58 -33.14 -12.65
N ARG A 263 -24.62 -32.14 -13.54
CA ARG A 263 -25.82 -31.74 -14.31
C ARG A 263 -25.86 -32.27 -15.76
N PHE A 264 -25.20 -33.39 -16.04
CA PHE A 264 -25.31 -34.09 -17.32
C PHE A 264 -25.94 -35.47 -17.11
#